data_AF-A0A4U9U6R7-F1
#
_entry.id   AF-A0A4U9U6R7-F1
#
_cell.length_a   1.000
_cell.length_b   1.000
_cell.length_c   1.000
_cell.angle_alpha   90.00
_cell.angle_beta   90.00
_cell.angle_gamma   90.00
#
_symmetry.space_group_name_H-M   'P 1'
#
loop_
_entity.id
_entity.type
_entity.pdbx_description
1 polymer ?
#
loop_
_entity_poly.entity_id
_entity_poly.type
_entity_poly.pdbx_seq_one_letter_code
_entity_poly.pdbx_strand_id
1 'polypeptide(L)'
;MHLPLLRLLAQKQQQKGRRLVVFLAAPPGSGKSTLTAFWQHLSAQHDELPALQTLPMDGFHRPNSWLDAQGLRNKKGMPETFDRQQLELALASLDQPRPFWPTYDRVLHDPVPKRDRGDRTGNDRRR
;
A
#
# COMPACT_ATOMS: atom_id res chain seq x y z
N MET A 1 12.96 -0.02 -20.93
CA MET A 1 11.61 0.58 -21.07
C MET A 1 11.18 1.40 -19.85
N HIS A 2 11.31 0.92 -18.61
CA HIS A 2 10.72 1.58 -17.43
C HIS A 2 11.47 2.82 -16.89
N LEU A 3 12.79 2.90 -17.08
CA LEU A 3 13.61 4.02 -16.57
C LEU A 3 13.15 5.41 -17.06
N PRO A 4 12.83 5.63 -18.36
CA PRO A 4 12.25 6.90 -18.80
C PRO A 4 10.99 7.32 -18.03
N LEU A 5 10.09 6.37 -17.73
CA LEU A 5 8.88 6.66 -16.95
C LEU A 5 9.22 7.03 -15.50
N LEU A 6 10.13 6.29 -14.86
CA LEU A 6 10.55 6.59 -13.49
C LEU A 6 11.23 7.97 -13.40
N ARG A 7 12.04 8.35 -14.39
CA ARG A 7 12.63 9.69 -14.50
C ARG A 7 11.59 10.79 -14.68
N LEU A 8 10.55 10.55 -15.50
CA LEU A 8 9.43 11.47 -15.63
C LEU A 8 8.68 11.66 -14.29
N LEU A 9 8.45 10.57 -13.56
CA LEU A 9 7.81 10.63 -12.23
C LEU A 9 8.70 11.37 -11.22
N ALA A 10 10.02 11.13 -11.24
CA ALA A 10 10.99 11.84 -10.41
C ALA A 10 10.97 13.35 -10.70
N GLN A 11 10.98 13.75 -11.97
CA GLN A 11 10.89 15.15 -12.36
C GLN A 11 9.58 15.80 -11.88
N LYS A 12 8.45 15.10 -12.01
CA LYS A 12 7.15 15.58 -11.48
C LYS A 12 7.15 15.72 -9.96
N GLN A 13 7.82 14.80 -9.26
CA GLN A 13 7.97 14.85 -7.80
C GLN A 13 8.81 16.08 -7.40
N GLN A 14 9.93 16.33 -8.07
CA GLN A 14 10.78 17.50 -7.85
C GLN A 14 10.02 18.81 -8.10
N GLN A 15 9.29 18.92 -9.21
CA GLN A 15 8.46 20.09 -9.52
C GLN A 15 7.40 20.39 -8.46
N LYS A 16 6.85 19.35 -7.81
CA LYS A 16 5.88 19.51 -6.72
C LYS A 16 6.53 19.89 -5.38
N GLY A 17 7.83 19.66 -5.21
CA GLY A 17 8.55 19.90 -3.94
C GLY A 17 8.04 19.07 -2.75
N ARG A 18 7.28 17.99 -3.01
CA ARG A 18 6.68 17.14 -1.97
C ARG A 18 6.52 15.70 -2.46
N ARG A 19 6.00 14.82 -1.61
CA ARG A 19 5.71 13.42 -1.98
C ARG A 19 4.75 13.36 -3.17
N LEU A 20 5.08 12.51 -4.15
CA LEU A 20 4.21 12.21 -5.29
C LEU A 20 3.53 10.86 -5.04
N VAL A 21 2.20 10.86 -5.03
CA VAL A 21 1.39 9.63 -4.93
C VAL A 21 0.91 9.28 -6.35
N VAL A 22 1.17 8.04 -6.77
CA VAL A 22 0.78 7.52 -8.09
C VAL A 22 -0.20 6.38 -7.90
N PHE A 23 -1.42 6.54 -8.42
CA PHE A 23 -2.42 5.47 -8.42
C PHE A 23 -2.22 4.56 -9.62
N LEU A 24 -2.00 3.27 -9.36
CA LEU A 24 -1.85 2.24 -10.39
C LEU A 24 -3.06 1.31 -10.37
N ALA A 25 -3.93 1.44 -11.37
CA ALA A 25 -5.11 0.61 -11.55
C ALA A 25 -4.93 -0.37 -12.72
N ALA A 26 -5.36 -1.62 -12.54
CA ALA A 26 -5.43 -2.66 -13.56
C ALA A 26 -6.24 -3.86 -13.03
N PRO A 27 -6.75 -4.76 -13.88
CA PRO A 27 -7.50 -5.94 -13.45
C PRO A 27 -6.74 -6.84 -12.44
N PRO A 28 -7.43 -7.63 -11.61
CA PRO A 28 -6.80 -8.66 -10.79
C PRO A 28 -5.93 -9.60 -11.63
N GLY A 29 -4.81 -10.07 -11.08
CA GLY A 29 -3.88 -10.97 -11.80
C GLY A 29 -2.99 -10.31 -12.86
N SER A 30 -3.18 -9.02 -13.19
CA SER A 30 -2.41 -8.34 -14.25
C SER A 30 -0.93 -8.05 -13.94
N GLY A 31 -0.39 -8.51 -12.80
CA GLY A 31 1.01 -8.30 -12.43
C GLY A 31 1.37 -6.94 -11.81
N LYS A 32 0.41 -6.14 -11.32
CA LYS A 32 0.70 -4.83 -10.66
C LYS A 32 1.73 -4.92 -9.53
N SER A 33 1.58 -5.92 -8.64
CA SER A 33 2.51 -6.12 -7.52
C SER A 33 3.91 -6.44 -8.03
N THR A 34 4.02 -7.24 -9.10
CA THR A 34 5.30 -7.56 -9.75
C THR A 34 5.93 -6.31 -10.37
N LEU A 35 5.14 -5.51 -11.11
CA LEU A 35 5.61 -4.29 -11.75
C LEU A 35 6.12 -3.26 -10.73
N THR A 36 5.37 -3.06 -9.65
CA THR A 36 5.73 -2.10 -8.61
C THR A 36 6.94 -2.57 -7.80
N ALA A 37 7.06 -3.86 -7.48
CA ALA A 37 8.27 -4.42 -6.88
C ALA A 37 9.49 -4.24 -7.79
N PHE A 38 9.33 -4.43 -9.11
CA PHE A 38 10.39 -4.16 -10.07
C PHE A 38 10.78 -2.68 -10.12
N TRP A 39 9.82 -1.76 -10.07
CA TRP A 39 10.10 -0.32 -9.99
C TRP A 39 10.80 0.09 -8.70
N GLN A 40 10.44 -0.52 -7.56
CA GLN A 40 11.16 -0.34 -6.30
C GLN A 40 12.62 -0.80 -6.41
N HIS A 41 12.84 -1.97 -7.02
CA HIS A 41 14.18 -2.48 -7.26
C HIS A 41 14.99 -1.53 -8.16
N LEU A 42 14.43 -1.09 -9.30
CA LEU A 42 15.11 -0.12 -10.17
C LEU A 42 15.41 1.21 -9.46
N SER A 43 14.45 1.76 -8.72
CA SER A 43 14.64 2.99 -7.94
C SER A 43 15.79 2.86 -6.94
N ALA A 44 15.95 1.70 -6.28
CA ALA A 44 17.03 1.45 -5.34
C ALA A 44 18.42 1.21 -5.97
N GLN A 45 18.50 1.07 -7.30
CA GLN A 45 19.76 0.86 -8.03
C GLN A 45 20.23 2.12 -8.78
N HIS A 46 19.47 3.21 -8.70
CA HIS A 46 19.68 4.42 -9.47
C HIS A 46 19.57 5.64 -8.54
N ASP A 47 20.72 6.18 -8.13
CA ASP A 47 20.80 7.28 -7.16
C ASP A 47 20.06 8.55 -7.61
N GLU A 48 19.86 8.74 -8.92
CA GLU A 48 19.10 9.87 -9.46
C GLU A 48 17.58 9.75 -9.21
N LEU A 49 17.09 8.55 -8.87
CA LEU A 49 15.67 8.29 -8.67
C LEU A 49 15.31 8.42 -7.18
N PRO A 50 14.18 9.06 -6.85
CA PRO A 50 13.71 9.11 -5.47
C PRO A 50 13.29 7.70 -5.02
N ALA A 51 13.37 7.46 -3.71
CA ALA A 51 12.90 6.21 -3.12
C ALA A 51 11.43 5.95 -3.45
N LEU A 52 11.14 4.76 -3.99
CA LEU A 52 9.80 4.31 -4.35
C LEU A 52 9.28 3.30 -3.34
N GLN A 53 8.05 3.51 -2.87
CA GLN A 53 7.35 2.59 -1.98
C GLN A 53 5.99 2.18 -2.55
N THR A 54 5.75 0.87 -2.64
CA THR A 54 4.45 0.31 -3.01
C THR A 54 3.52 0.30 -1.81
N LEU A 55 2.29 0.78 -2.00
CA LEU A 55 1.24 0.80 -0.99
C LEU A 55 0.01 0.03 -1.49
N PRO A 56 -0.28 -1.19 -0.99
CA PRO A 56 -1.43 -1.97 -1.44
C PRO A 56 -2.74 -1.41 -0.89
N MET A 57 -3.79 -1.38 -1.72
CA MET A 57 -5.12 -0.92 -1.31
C MET A 57 -5.93 -2.00 -0.57
N ASP A 58 -5.49 -3.27 -0.61
CA ASP A 58 -6.22 -4.42 -0.06
C ASP A 58 -6.53 -4.26 1.44
N GLY A 59 -5.68 -3.54 2.19
CA GLY A 59 -5.88 -3.29 3.63
C GLY A 59 -7.10 -2.43 3.96
N PHE A 60 -7.68 -1.74 2.97
CA PHE A 60 -8.88 -0.92 3.14
C PHE A 60 -10.17 -1.67 2.80
N HIS A 61 -10.13 -2.98 2.52
CA HIS A 61 -11.38 -3.73 2.48
C HIS A 61 -12.09 -3.62 3.84
N ARG A 62 -13.42 -3.65 3.83
CA ARG A 62 -14.20 -3.93 5.03
C ARG A 62 -13.87 -5.36 5.52
N PRO A 63 -13.84 -5.63 6.83
CA PRO A 63 -13.63 -6.98 7.36
C PRO A 63 -14.66 -7.97 6.80
N ASN A 64 -14.25 -9.22 6.64
CA ASN A 64 -15.12 -10.28 6.12
C ASN A 64 -16.42 -10.41 6.93
N SER A 65 -16.35 -10.29 8.26
CA SER A 65 -17.54 -10.31 9.13
C SER A 65 -18.57 -9.21 8.80
N TRP A 66 -18.09 -8.00 8.47
CA TRP A 66 -18.96 -6.93 8.01
C TRP A 66 -19.53 -7.22 6.63
N LEU A 67 -18.71 -7.73 5.70
CA LEU A 67 -19.16 -8.07 4.35
C LEU A 67 -20.22 -9.18 4.36
N ASP A 68 -20.07 -10.18 5.22
CA ASP A 68 -21.04 -11.26 5.39
C ASP A 68 -22.37 -10.70 5.94
N ALA A 69 -22.32 -9.84 6.96
CA ALA A 69 -23.51 -9.18 7.52
C ALA A 69 -24.25 -8.28 6.50
N GLN A 70 -23.54 -7.74 5.51
CA GLN A 70 -24.12 -6.93 4.43
C GLN A 70 -24.47 -7.72 3.16
N GLY A 71 -24.19 -9.04 3.11
CA GLY A 71 -24.38 -9.84 1.90
C GLY A 71 -23.49 -9.43 0.72
N LEU A 72 -22.31 -8.84 1.01
CA LEU A 72 -21.37 -8.31 0.02
C LEU A 72 -20.10 -9.16 -0.14
N ARG A 73 -20.00 -10.30 0.57
CA ARG A 73 -18.79 -11.15 0.56
C ARG A 73 -18.37 -11.61 -0.84
N ASN A 74 -19.34 -11.97 -1.67
CA ASN A 74 -19.16 -12.38 -3.06
C ASN A 74 -18.81 -11.23 -4.02
N LYS A 75 -18.95 -9.97 -3.57
CA LYS A 75 -18.65 -8.75 -4.31
C LYS A 75 -17.32 -8.12 -3.89
N LYS A 76 -16.50 -8.81 -3.09
CA LYS A 76 -15.22 -8.30 -2.60
C LYS A 76 -14.35 -7.80 -3.77
N GLY A 77 -13.90 -6.56 -3.66
CA GLY A 77 -13.20 -5.83 -4.72
C GLY A 77 -14.06 -4.78 -5.43
N MET A 78 -15.38 -4.75 -5.23
CA MET A 78 -16.24 -3.64 -5.65
C MET A 78 -16.08 -2.42 -4.73
N PRO A 79 -16.35 -1.19 -5.21
CA PRO A 79 -16.16 0.03 -4.42
C PRO A 79 -16.80 0.00 -3.03
N GLU A 80 -18.00 -0.58 -2.90
CA GLU A 80 -18.76 -0.65 -1.64
C GLU A 80 -18.12 -1.58 -0.59
N THR A 81 -17.19 -2.45 -1.03
CA THR A 81 -16.48 -3.38 -0.15
C THR A 81 -15.22 -2.78 0.48
N PHE A 82 -14.92 -1.51 0.18
CA PHE A 82 -13.82 -0.76 0.78
C PHE A 82 -14.32 0.26 1.82
N ASP A 83 -13.52 0.47 2.86
CA ASP A 83 -13.64 1.60 3.77
C ASP A 83 -13.03 2.84 3.14
N ARG A 84 -13.85 3.57 2.36
CA ARG A 84 -13.47 4.82 1.72
C ARG A 84 -12.99 5.87 2.73
N GLN A 85 -13.66 5.99 3.87
CA GLN A 85 -13.32 7.01 4.87
C GLN A 85 -11.92 6.74 5.45
N GLN A 86 -11.60 5.47 5.74
CA GLN A 86 -10.28 5.08 6.19
C GLN A 86 -9.20 5.33 5.12
N LEU A 87 -9.51 5.10 3.84
CA LEU A 87 -8.60 5.40 2.73
C LEU A 87 -8.31 6.89 2.60
N GLU A 88 -9.34 7.74 2.69
CA GLU A 88 -9.19 9.20 2.64
C GLU A 88 -8.32 9.71 3.80
N LEU A 89 -8.56 9.23 5.01
CA LEU A 89 -7.73 9.55 6.18
C LEU A 89 -6.29 9.08 6.01
N ALA A 90 -6.06 7.89 5.43
CA ALA A 90 -4.72 7.35 5.21
C ALA A 90 -3.94 8.18 4.19
N LEU A 91 -4.58 8.55 3.09
CA LEU A 91 -4.01 9.42 2.06
C LEU A 91 -3.65 10.79 2.65
N ALA A 92 -4.51 11.38 3.46
CA ALA A 92 -4.22 12.64 4.17
C ALA A 92 -3.06 12.51 5.17
N SER A 93 -2.84 11.32 5.73
CA SER A 93 -1.71 11.06 6.64
C SER A 93 -0.36 10.94 5.93
N LEU A 94 -0.33 10.76 4.60
CA LEU A 94 0.92 10.51 3.86
C LEU A 94 1.94 11.64 3.92
N ASP A 95 1.53 12.87 4.23
CA ASP A 95 2.47 13.99 4.40
C ASP A 95 2.99 14.11 5.86
N GLN A 96 2.53 13.26 6.77
CA GLN A 96 2.96 13.22 8.17
C GLN A 96 4.22 12.34 8.35
N PRO A 97 5.02 12.55 9.42
CA PRO A 97 6.24 11.76 9.66
C PRO A 97 6.03 10.25 9.84
N ARG A 98 4.85 9.85 10.32
CA ARG A 98 4.48 8.44 10.57
C ARG A 98 3.08 8.17 10.02
N PRO A 99 2.92 8.06 8.69
CA PRO A 99 1.61 7.81 8.09
C PRO A 99 1.08 6.45 8.54
N PHE A 100 -0.25 6.33 8.57
CA PHE A 100 -0.87 5.03 8.79
C PHE A 100 -1.27 4.42 7.45
N TRP A 101 -1.08 3.11 7.33
CA TRP A 101 -1.53 2.34 6.17
C TRP A 101 -1.91 0.94 6.65
N PRO A 102 -3.20 0.54 6.59
CA PRO A 102 -3.64 -0.79 6.97
C PRO A 102 -2.99 -1.88 6.12
N THR A 103 -2.85 -3.07 6.70
CA THR A 103 -2.30 -4.24 6.01
C THR A 103 -3.39 -5.28 5.76
N TYR A 104 -3.18 -6.13 4.76
CA TYR A 104 -4.07 -7.22 4.42
C TYR A 104 -3.33 -8.54 4.57
N ASP A 105 -3.93 -9.48 5.28
CA ASP A 105 -3.39 -10.83 5.43
C ASP A 105 -3.93 -11.71 4.30
N ARG A 106 -3.02 -12.25 3.48
CA ARG A 106 -3.38 -13.09 2.34
C ARG A 106 -3.71 -14.54 2.71
N VAL A 107 -3.35 -14.98 3.91
CA VAL A 107 -3.74 -16.28 4.46
C VAL A 107 -5.15 -16.19 5.03
N LEU A 108 -5.43 -15.14 5.82
CA LEU A 108 -6.78 -14.90 6.35
C LEU A 108 -7.75 -14.37 5.29
N HIS A 109 -7.22 -13.85 4.19
CA HIS A 109 -7.97 -13.10 3.19
C HIS A 109 -8.83 -12.00 3.82
N ASP A 110 -8.25 -11.23 4.75
CA ASP A 110 -8.93 -10.17 5.51
C ASP A 110 -7.97 -8.99 5.81
N PRO A 111 -8.45 -7.73 5.82
CA PRO A 111 -7.74 -6.64 6.50
C PRO A 111 -7.38 -7.03 7.93
N VAL A 112 -6.16 -6.74 8.33
CA VAL A 112 -5.73 -6.89 9.72
C VAL A 112 -5.59 -5.51 10.36
N PRO A 113 -6.06 -5.32 11.60
CA PRO A 113 -5.79 -4.10 12.35
C PRO A 113 -4.28 -3.87 12.41
N LYS A 114 -3.87 -2.60 12.39
CA LYS A 114 -2.46 -2.22 12.48
C LYS A 114 -1.84 -2.92 13.69
N ARG A 115 -0.95 -3.89 13.46
CA ARG A 115 -0.03 -4.35 14.50
C ARG A 115 0.90 -3.18 14.76
N ASP A 116 0.83 -2.61 15.95
CA ASP A 116 1.88 -1.70 16.39
C ASP A 116 3.21 -2.43 16.23
N ARG A 117 4.13 -1.80 15.48
CA ARG A 117 5.52 -2.27 15.35
C ARG A 117 6.23 -1.99 16.69
N GLY A 118 5.78 -2.66 17.75
CA GLY A 118 6.12 -2.38 19.13
C GLY A 118 6.34 -3.63 19.99
N ASP A 119 6.45 -4.82 19.40
CA ASP A 119 6.87 -6.00 20.17
C ASP A 119 8.02 -6.75 19.47
N ARG A 120 9.22 -6.20 19.66
CA ARG A 120 10.46 -7.00 19.69
C ARG A 120 11.02 -6.92 21.10
N THR A 121 10.26 -7.38 22.09
CA THR A 121 10.76 -7.59 23.44
C THR A 121 10.39 -8.99 23.88
N GLY A 122 11.22 -9.96 23.52
CA GLY A 122 11.08 -11.30 24.07
C GLY A 122 11.79 -12.39 23.29
N ASN A 123 13.13 -12.34 23.19
CA ASN A 123 13.95 -13.54 23.39
C ASN A 123 15.44 -13.18 23.48
N ASP A 124 15.86 -12.64 24.62
CA ASP A 124 17.26 -12.72 25.06
C ASP A 124 17.30 -12.96 26.56
N ARG A 125 16.94 -14.18 26.98
CA ARG A 125 17.34 -14.82 28.25
C ARG A 125 17.12 -16.33 28.19
N ARG A 126 18.13 -17.06 27.70
CA ARG A 126 18.56 -18.38 28.21
C ARG A 126 20.08 -18.41 27.97
N ARG A 127 20.91 -18.21 28.99
CA ARG A 127 21.43 -19.26 29.88
C ARG A 127 21.72 -20.56 29.13
#